data_AF-A0A317XHT4-F1
#
_entry.id   AF-A0A317XHT4-F1
#
_cell.length_a   1.000
_cell.length_b   1.000
_cell.length_c   1.000
_cell.angle_alpha   90.00
_cell.angle_beta   90.00
_cell.angle_gamma   90.00
#
_symmetry.space_group_name_H-M   'P 1'
#
loop_
_entity.id
_entity.type
_entity.pdbx_description
1 polymer ?
#
loop_
_entity_poly.entity_id
_entity_poly.type
_entity_poly.pdbx_seq_one_letter_code
_entity_poly.pdbx_strand_id
1 'polypeptide(L)'
;MTDQAAEHYRNLSPGERHVFRHDTDEKADANLSSVLLNHVCFRITSPEASLGFFDRVLGYKALFAWNIGPQTVFFLHRFQVGETPEDVFANMQSRQGLIELIWNRDGPLNTVYEKAAPQTRFFHIGITVDDVQDILDKAMAFGSPIHKSLGVPVSMTELGCAEGTAHFVQGCEKIFSKVAFISDPDGNWIELVPKKLVSTGCRSTGEGGSGCMGCTRQLLQRPEMS
;
A
#
# COMPACT_ATOMS: atom_id res chain seq x y z
N MET A 1 2.33 21.97 -7.58
CA MET A 1 3.57 21.46 -8.19
C MET A 1 4.02 22.48 -9.22
N THR A 2 5.25 22.99 -9.12
CA THR A 2 5.82 23.87 -10.14
C THR A 2 6.16 23.04 -11.40
N ASP A 3 6.18 23.67 -12.57
CA ASP A 3 6.50 23.02 -13.85
C ASP A 3 7.87 22.28 -13.81
N GLN A 4 8.80 22.73 -12.95
CA GLN A 4 10.09 22.07 -12.72
C GLN A 4 9.97 20.67 -12.09
N ALA A 5 8.99 20.42 -11.22
CA ALA A 5 8.77 19.09 -10.64
C ALA A 5 8.20 18.09 -11.67
N ALA A 6 7.44 18.59 -12.65
CA ALA A 6 6.85 17.78 -13.71
C ALA A 6 7.86 17.35 -14.79
N GLU A 7 8.98 18.06 -14.95
CA GLU A 7 10.05 17.65 -15.85
C GLU A 7 10.97 16.61 -15.20
N HIS A 8 11.15 16.68 -13.88
CA HIS A 8 12.09 15.82 -13.16
C HIS A 8 11.74 14.33 -13.20
N TYR A 9 10.47 13.95 -13.03
CA TYR A 9 10.10 12.53 -13.00
C TYR A 9 10.34 11.80 -14.34
N ARG A 10 10.32 12.53 -15.46
CA ARG A 10 10.55 11.97 -16.80
C ARG A 10 12.03 11.64 -17.06
N ASN A 11 12.91 12.29 -16.31
CA ASN A 11 14.36 12.16 -16.47
C ASN A 11 15.00 11.24 -15.42
N LEU A 12 14.20 10.57 -14.57
CA LEU A 12 14.70 9.63 -13.59
C LEU A 12 15.37 8.44 -14.29
N SER A 13 16.60 8.14 -13.87
CA SER A 13 17.27 6.92 -14.29
C SER A 13 16.59 5.69 -13.68
N PRO A 14 16.64 4.50 -14.31
CA PRO A 14 16.13 3.27 -13.70
C PRO A 14 16.71 3.05 -12.29
N GLY A 15 15.85 2.89 -11.30
CA GLY A 15 16.23 2.71 -9.89
C GLY A 15 16.52 3.98 -9.11
N GLU A 16 16.57 5.14 -9.77
CA GLU A 16 16.65 6.43 -9.11
C GLU A 16 15.37 6.71 -8.30
N ARG A 17 15.54 7.17 -7.06
CA ARG A 17 14.44 7.62 -6.22
C ARG A 17 14.58 9.11 -5.98
N HIS A 18 13.60 9.88 -6.42
CA HIS A 18 13.49 11.28 -6.06
C HIS A 18 12.56 11.45 -4.87
N VAL A 19 13.04 12.12 -3.82
CA VAL A 19 12.22 12.54 -2.69
C VAL A 19 11.93 14.02 -2.88
N PHE A 20 10.69 14.35 -3.23
CA PHE A 20 10.26 15.74 -3.37
C PHE A 20 10.39 16.45 -2.02
N ARG A 21 11.12 17.57 -2.02
CA ARG A 21 11.20 18.47 -0.86
C ARG A 21 10.15 19.55 -1.03
N HIS A 22 9.44 19.84 0.05
CA HIS A 22 8.47 20.93 0.12
C HIS A 22 8.96 21.94 1.16
N ASP A 23 8.64 23.21 0.95
CA ASP A 23 8.88 24.25 1.95
C ASP A 23 7.98 23.98 3.14
N THR A 24 8.57 23.82 4.32
CA THR A 24 7.85 23.56 5.57
C THR A 24 7.25 24.84 6.16
N ASP A 25 7.65 26.00 5.65
CA ASP A 25 7.21 27.32 6.12
C ASP A 25 6.10 27.91 5.23
N GLU A 26 5.68 27.20 4.18
CA GLU A 26 4.57 27.61 3.32
C GLU A 26 3.26 27.67 4.14
N LYS A 27 2.52 28.79 4.02
CA LYS A 27 1.26 28.97 4.74
C LYS A 27 0.24 27.94 4.25
N ALA A 28 0.01 26.91 5.07
CA ALA A 28 -0.94 25.86 4.77
C ALA A 28 -2.35 26.40 4.52
N ASP A 29 -3.01 25.89 3.49
CA ASP A 29 -4.46 26.06 3.31
C ASP A 29 -5.17 25.40 4.49
N ALA A 30 -5.98 26.19 5.21
CA ALA A 30 -6.63 25.75 6.44
C ALA A 30 -7.55 24.53 6.22
N ASN A 31 -8.23 24.44 5.07
CA ASN A 31 -9.11 23.31 4.79
C ASN A 31 -8.30 22.06 4.44
N LEU A 32 -7.23 22.20 3.64
CA LEU A 32 -6.37 21.08 3.27
C LEU A 32 -5.65 20.43 4.46
N SER A 33 -5.45 21.19 5.56
CA SER A 33 -4.86 20.66 6.79
C SER A 33 -5.68 19.56 7.47
N SER A 34 -6.97 19.43 7.13
CA SER A 34 -7.89 18.44 7.69
C SER A 34 -8.22 17.28 6.75
N VAL A 35 -7.70 17.29 5.51
CA VAL A 35 -7.99 16.26 4.51
C VAL A 35 -7.40 14.91 4.95
N LEU A 36 -8.21 13.86 4.82
CA LEU A 36 -7.92 12.52 5.31
C LEU A 36 -8.37 11.47 4.31
N LEU A 37 -7.50 10.51 3.97
CA LEU A 37 -7.95 9.30 3.27
C LEU A 37 -8.62 8.37 4.29
N ASN A 38 -9.94 8.46 4.37
CA ASN A 38 -10.73 7.73 5.35
C ASN A 38 -10.88 6.24 4.99
N HIS A 39 -11.40 5.96 3.79
CA HIS A 39 -11.66 4.61 3.32
C HIS A 39 -11.31 4.42 1.84
N VAL A 40 -11.12 3.16 1.45
CA VAL A 40 -11.13 2.72 0.05
C VAL A 40 -12.32 1.78 -0.14
N CYS A 41 -13.03 1.93 -1.25
CA CYS A 41 -14.27 1.21 -1.53
C CYS A 41 -14.06 0.13 -2.60
N PHE A 42 -14.43 -1.10 -2.30
CA PHE A 42 -14.50 -2.21 -3.23
C PHE A 42 -15.94 -2.63 -3.49
N ARG A 43 -16.24 -2.94 -4.75
CA ARG A 43 -17.44 -3.70 -5.07
C ARG A 43 -17.14 -5.17 -4.92
N ILE A 44 -18.06 -5.90 -4.32
CA ILE A 44 -17.91 -7.33 -4.04
C ILE A 44 -19.08 -8.13 -4.60
N THR A 45 -18.80 -9.36 -5.01
CA THR A 45 -19.82 -10.31 -5.50
C THR A 45 -20.41 -11.17 -4.38
N SER A 46 -19.63 -11.45 -3.33
CA SER A 46 -20.05 -12.30 -2.20
C SER A 46 -19.61 -11.72 -0.86
N PRO A 47 -20.55 -11.24 -0.01
CA PRO A 47 -20.24 -10.77 1.34
C PRO A 47 -19.50 -11.81 2.18
N GLU A 48 -19.90 -13.07 2.12
CA GLU A 48 -19.28 -14.14 2.91
C GLU A 48 -17.81 -14.35 2.52
N ALA A 49 -17.52 -14.41 1.22
CA ALA A 49 -16.17 -14.61 0.73
C ALA A 49 -15.29 -13.40 1.08
N SER A 50 -15.74 -12.18 0.79
CA SER A 50 -14.95 -10.97 0.99
C SER A 50 -14.74 -10.68 2.48
N LEU A 51 -15.78 -10.76 3.32
CA LEU A 51 -15.63 -10.61 4.77
C LEU A 51 -14.70 -11.68 5.36
N GLY A 52 -14.85 -12.93 4.90
CA GLY A 52 -13.98 -14.02 5.32
C GLY A 52 -12.51 -13.83 4.92
N PHE A 53 -12.25 -13.25 3.75
CA PHE A 53 -10.90 -12.94 3.28
C PHE A 53 -10.28 -11.81 4.12
N PHE A 54 -10.96 -10.67 4.20
CA PHE A 54 -10.44 -9.50 4.93
C PHE A 54 -10.21 -9.80 6.42
N ASP A 55 -11.04 -10.64 7.03
CA ASP A 55 -10.82 -11.14 8.38
C ASP A 55 -9.62 -12.09 8.46
N ARG A 56 -9.72 -13.25 7.80
CA ARG A 56 -8.79 -14.37 8.07
C ARG A 56 -7.40 -14.16 7.47
N VAL A 57 -7.31 -13.40 6.38
CA VAL A 57 -6.03 -13.14 5.70
C VAL A 57 -5.40 -11.84 6.18
N LEU A 58 -6.18 -10.77 6.32
CA LEU A 58 -5.65 -9.41 6.56
C LEU A 58 -5.95 -8.87 7.97
N GLY A 59 -6.78 -9.55 8.76
CA GLY A 59 -7.10 -9.17 10.14
C GLY A 59 -8.06 -7.98 10.28
N TYR A 60 -8.78 -7.61 9.21
CA TYR A 60 -9.84 -6.61 9.26
C TYR A 60 -11.13 -7.22 9.80
N LYS A 61 -11.82 -6.51 10.68
CA LYS A 61 -13.13 -6.94 11.22
C LYS A 61 -14.22 -6.02 10.72
N ALA A 62 -15.42 -6.56 10.51
CA ALA A 62 -16.58 -5.74 10.22
C ALA A 62 -16.87 -4.78 11.39
N LEU A 63 -16.88 -3.50 11.10
CA LEU A 63 -17.26 -2.44 12.03
C LEU A 63 -18.78 -2.30 12.05
N PHE A 64 -19.40 -2.15 10.88
CA PHE A 64 -20.85 -2.17 10.72
C PHE A 64 -21.25 -2.61 9.32
N ALA A 65 -22.52 -2.99 9.20
CA ALA A 65 -23.19 -3.21 7.93
C ALA A 65 -24.41 -2.29 7.84
N TRP A 66 -24.61 -1.68 6.67
CA TRP A 66 -25.74 -0.80 6.42
C TRP A 66 -26.46 -1.24 5.14
N ASN A 67 -27.67 -1.74 5.33
CA ASN A 67 -28.58 -2.02 4.22
C ASN A 67 -29.23 -0.71 3.77
N ILE A 68 -28.93 -0.26 2.55
CA ILE A 68 -29.51 0.95 1.97
C ILE A 68 -30.65 0.67 0.99
N GLY A 69 -31.08 -0.59 0.87
CA GLY A 69 -32.10 -1.03 -0.09
C GLY A 69 -31.45 -1.84 -1.22
N PRO A 70 -31.02 -1.22 -2.34
CA PRO A 70 -30.42 -1.97 -3.46
C PRO A 70 -29.04 -2.54 -3.14
N GLN A 71 -28.36 -1.98 -2.14
CA GLN A 71 -27.01 -2.37 -1.74
C GLN A 71 -26.92 -2.60 -0.24
N THR A 72 -25.96 -3.44 0.15
CA THR A 72 -25.45 -3.50 1.51
C THR A 72 -24.02 -2.99 1.51
N VAL A 73 -23.75 -2.04 2.38
CA VAL A 73 -22.43 -1.46 2.60
C VAL A 73 -21.85 -2.05 3.88
N PHE A 74 -20.61 -2.49 3.85
CA PHE A 74 -19.87 -2.96 5.02
C PHE A 74 -18.65 -2.06 5.20
N PHE A 75 -18.44 -1.53 6.39
CA PHE A 75 -17.16 -0.90 6.72
C PHE A 75 -16.36 -1.87 7.59
N LEU A 76 -15.09 -2.05 7.26
CA LEU A 76 -14.15 -2.89 7.98
C LEU A 76 -13.04 -2.05 8.59
N HIS A 77 -12.58 -2.44 9.77
CA HIS A 77 -11.51 -1.82 10.52
C HIS A 77 -10.54 -2.85 11.07
N ARG A 78 -9.26 -2.50 11.16
CA ARG A 78 -8.26 -3.29 11.88
C ARG A 78 -8.12 -2.76 13.30
N PHE A 79 -8.80 -3.42 14.24
CA PHE A 79 -8.81 -3.06 15.66
C PHE A 79 -7.43 -3.20 16.30
N GLN A 80 -7.05 -2.19 17.07
CA GLN A 80 -5.92 -2.25 17.99
C GLN A 80 -6.36 -2.75 19.36
N VAL A 81 -5.40 -3.22 20.17
CA VAL A 81 -5.68 -3.68 21.54
C VAL A 81 -6.32 -2.54 22.34
N GLY A 82 -7.49 -2.81 22.91
CA GLY A 82 -8.25 -1.85 23.72
C GLY A 82 -9.25 -0.99 22.94
N GLU A 83 -9.32 -1.09 21.61
CA GLU A 83 -10.37 -0.43 20.83
C GLU A 83 -11.70 -1.21 20.90
N THR A 84 -12.80 -0.48 21.05
CA THR A 84 -14.17 -1.02 20.94
C THR A 84 -14.79 -0.68 19.58
N PRO A 85 -15.66 -1.53 19.02
CA PRO A 85 -16.43 -1.18 17.81
C PRO A 85 -17.23 0.10 17.95
N GLU A 86 -17.81 0.36 19.12
CA GLU A 86 -18.63 1.53 19.40
C GLU A 86 -17.81 2.82 19.30
N ASP A 87 -16.62 2.86 19.91
CA ASP A 87 -15.73 4.03 19.88
C ASP A 87 -15.17 4.28 18.47
N VAL A 88 -14.82 3.21 17.75
CA VAL A 88 -14.36 3.31 16.37
C VAL A 88 -15.48 3.82 15.47
N PHE A 89 -16.70 3.30 15.62
CA PHE A 89 -17.86 3.72 14.83
C PHE A 89 -18.23 5.19 15.09
N ALA A 90 -18.27 5.62 16.35
CA ALA A 90 -18.59 7.00 16.73
C ALA A 90 -17.59 8.02 16.15
N ASN A 91 -16.36 7.59 15.85
CA ASN A 91 -15.29 8.43 15.34
C ASN A 91 -14.84 8.01 13.93
N MET A 92 -15.64 7.25 13.19
CA MET A 92 -15.14 6.59 11.98
C MET A 92 -14.67 7.57 10.91
N GLN A 93 -15.26 8.77 10.82
CA GLN A 93 -14.91 9.79 9.83
C GLN A 93 -13.52 10.39 10.04
N SER A 94 -12.96 10.28 11.26
CA SER A 94 -11.60 10.71 11.58
C SER A 94 -10.58 9.57 11.55
N ARG A 95 -11.00 8.35 11.23
CA ARG A 95 -10.10 7.19 11.07
C ARG A 95 -9.49 7.16 9.67
N GLN A 96 -8.33 6.54 9.55
CA GLN A 96 -7.66 6.25 8.28
C GLN A 96 -7.68 4.75 8.02
N GLY A 97 -7.68 4.38 6.75
CA GLY A 97 -7.43 3.00 6.32
C GLY A 97 -8.60 2.04 6.57
N LEU A 98 -9.83 2.55 6.60
CA LEU A 98 -11.02 1.70 6.57
C LEU A 98 -11.19 1.06 5.19
N ILE A 99 -11.79 -0.12 5.15
CA ILE A 99 -12.20 -0.77 3.91
C ILE A 99 -13.72 -0.75 3.83
N GLU A 100 -14.27 -0.11 2.78
CA GLU A 100 -15.68 -0.15 2.47
C GLU A 100 -15.93 -1.24 1.43
N LEU A 101 -16.87 -2.15 1.69
CA LEU A 101 -17.31 -3.17 0.74
C LEU A 101 -18.77 -2.91 0.38
N ILE A 102 -19.07 -2.84 -0.93
CA ILE A 102 -20.42 -2.67 -1.44
C ILE A 102 -20.86 -3.93 -2.15
N TRP A 103 -21.93 -4.54 -1.65
CA TRP A 103 -22.60 -5.67 -2.26
C TRP A 103 -23.97 -5.26 -2.81
N ASN A 104 -24.23 -5.55 -4.08
CA ASN A 104 -25.54 -5.34 -4.71
C ASN A 104 -26.45 -6.53 -4.42
N ARG A 105 -27.64 -6.28 -3.87
CA ARG A 105 -28.57 -7.34 -3.47
C ARG A 105 -29.23 -8.03 -4.65
N ASP A 106 -29.46 -7.29 -5.74
CA ASP A 106 -30.18 -7.77 -6.93
C ASP A 106 -29.26 -8.39 -8.00
N GLY A 107 -28.01 -8.70 -7.64
CA GLY A 107 -27.01 -9.29 -8.54
C GLY A 107 -26.01 -8.27 -9.09
N PRO A 108 -25.10 -8.69 -9.99
CA PRO A 108 -24.02 -7.85 -10.47
C PRO A 108 -24.55 -6.59 -11.16
N LEU A 109 -23.88 -5.46 -10.92
CA LEU A 109 -24.14 -4.21 -11.65
C LEU A 109 -23.75 -4.43 -13.11
N ASN A 110 -24.75 -4.58 -13.98
CA ASN A 110 -24.55 -4.65 -15.43
C ASN A 110 -24.27 -3.23 -15.96
N THR A 111 -23.18 -2.61 -15.52
CA THR A 111 -22.82 -1.26 -15.97
C THR A 111 -21.96 -1.34 -17.22
N VAL A 112 -22.40 -0.63 -18.26
CA VAL A 112 -21.66 -0.39 -19.51
C VAL A 112 -20.24 0.16 -19.24
N TYR A 113 -19.99 0.72 -18.05
CA TYR A 113 -18.71 1.24 -17.58
C TYR A 113 -17.61 0.19 -17.33
N GLU A 114 -17.93 -1.09 -17.11
CA GLU A 114 -16.90 -2.13 -16.91
C GLU A 114 -16.38 -2.71 -18.22
N LYS A 115 -17.23 -2.81 -19.26
CA LYS A 115 -16.87 -3.43 -20.54
C LYS A 115 -15.96 -2.57 -21.44
N ALA A 116 -15.82 -1.28 -21.15
CA ALA A 116 -15.13 -0.32 -22.01
C ALA A 116 -13.89 0.33 -21.36
N ALA A 117 -13.49 -0.11 -20.17
CA ALA A 117 -12.49 0.64 -19.41
C ALA A 117 -11.05 0.37 -19.91
N PRO A 118 -10.27 1.42 -20.24
CA PRO A 118 -8.85 1.28 -20.58
C PRO A 118 -8.05 0.75 -19.38
N GLN A 119 -6.85 0.19 -19.65
CA GLN A 119 -5.93 -0.44 -18.68
C GLN A 119 -5.45 0.46 -17.52
N THR A 120 -5.96 1.69 -17.37
CA THR A 120 -5.46 2.75 -16.47
C THR A 120 -6.33 3.02 -15.25
N ARG A 121 -7.15 2.05 -14.81
CA ARG A 121 -8.00 2.19 -13.62
C ARG A 121 -7.22 1.95 -12.31
N PHE A 122 -7.95 2.02 -11.20
CA PHE A 122 -7.48 1.57 -9.88
C PHE A 122 -6.70 0.25 -10.01
N PHE A 123 -5.46 0.26 -9.52
CA PHE A 123 -4.56 -0.88 -9.68
C PHE A 123 -4.58 -1.78 -8.43
N HIS A 124 -4.15 -1.26 -7.28
CA HIS A 124 -4.13 -2.00 -6.02
C HIS A 124 -4.22 -1.08 -4.80
N ILE A 125 -4.54 -1.64 -3.63
CA ILE A 125 -4.19 -1.06 -2.33
C ILE A 125 -2.86 -1.63 -1.83
N GLY A 126 -2.11 -0.85 -1.05
CA GLY A 126 -0.92 -1.31 -0.35
C GLY A 126 -1.19 -1.47 1.15
N ILE A 127 -0.88 -2.64 1.70
CA ILE A 127 -1.02 -2.96 3.11
C ILE A 127 0.36 -3.26 3.70
N THR A 128 0.70 -2.52 4.76
CA THR A 128 1.95 -2.77 5.49
C THR A 128 1.76 -3.92 6.47
N VAL A 129 2.64 -4.91 6.40
CA VAL A 129 2.62 -6.10 7.24
C VAL A 129 3.98 -6.34 7.90
N ASP A 130 3.99 -7.03 9.04
CA ASP A 130 5.22 -7.40 9.74
C ASP A 130 5.92 -8.57 9.07
N ASP A 131 5.14 -9.58 8.64
CA ASP A 131 5.62 -10.78 7.97
C ASP A 131 4.82 -10.99 6.69
N VAL A 132 5.48 -10.84 5.53
CA VAL A 132 4.84 -11.03 4.23
C VAL A 132 4.57 -12.52 3.95
N GLN A 133 5.44 -13.42 4.42
CA GLN A 133 5.30 -14.85 4.17
C GLN A 133 4.11 -15.43 4.92
N ASP A 134 3.90 -15.03 6.18
CA ASP A 134 2.71 -15.44 6.96
C ASP A 134 1.39 -15.06 6.27
N ILE A 135 1.31 -13.86 5.69
CA ILE A 135 0.12 -13.42 4.96
C ILE A 135 -0.04 -14.17 3.64
N LEU A 136 1.06 -14.48 2.93
CA LEU A 136 1.03 -15.35 1.76
C LEU A 136 0.50 -16.74 2.10
N ASP A 137 0.94 -17.34 3.21
CA ASP A 137 0.49 -18.65 3.64
C ASP A 137 -1.01 -18.65 3.97
N LYS A 138 -1.50 -17.60 4.65
CA LYS A 138 -2.94 -17.40 4.90
C LYS A 138 -3.72 -17.22 3.61
N ALA A 139 -3.21 -16.44 2.66
CA ALA A 139 -3.84 -16.24 1.35
C ALA A 139 -3.94 -17.56 0.57
N MET A 140 -2.85 -18.34 0.52
CA MET A 140 -2.85 -19.67 -0.11
C MET A 140 -3.84 -20.63 0.56
N ALA A 141 -3.87 -20.66 1.90
CA ALA A 141 -4.81 -21.49 2.65
C ALA A 141 -6.28 -21.07 2.43
N PHE A 142 -6.52 -19.78 2.19
CA PHE A 142 -7.84 -19.26 1.83
C PHE A 142 -8.24 -19.60 0.38
N GLY A 143 -7.27 -19.86 -0.49
CA GLY A 143 -7.49 -20.07 -1.93
C GLY A 143 -7.36 -18.78 -2.76
N SER A 144 -6.75 -17.73 -2.22
CA SER A 144 -6.51 -16.48 -2.94
C SER A 144 -5.43 -16.64 -4.01
N PRO A 145 -5.60 -16.04 -5.20
CA PRO A 145 -4.55 -15.96 -6.20
C PRO A 145 -3.34 -15.18 -5.68
N ILE A 146 -2.14 -15.70 -5.95
CA ILE A 146 -0.87 -15.01 -5.70
C ILE A 146 -0.36 -14.50 -7.05
N HIS A 147 -0.40 -13.18 -7.26
CA HIS A 147 0.11 -12.57 -8.49
C HIS A 147 1.62 -12.44 -8.50
N LYS A 148 2.21 -12.26 -7.32
CA LYS A 148 3.64 -12.16 -7.12
C LYS A 148 4.00 -12.61 -5.71
N SER A 149 4.86 -13.62 -5.61
CA SER A 149 5.39 -14.07 -4.32
C SER A 149 6.64 -13.29 -3.90
N LEU A 150 7.19 -13.58 -2.72
CA LEU A 150 8.54 -13.13 -2.34
C LEU A 150 9.59 -13.67 -3.33
N GLY A 151 10.70 -12.95 -3.46
CA GLY A 151 11.73 -13.23 -4.48
C GLY A 151 11.61 -12.33 -5.71
N VAL A 152 12.67 -12.33 -6.52
CA VAL A 152 12.75 -11.50 -7.73
C VAL A 152 11.63 -11.90 -8.70
N PRO A 153 10.83 -10.95 -9.22
CA PRO A 153 9.81 -11.24 -10.22
C PRO A 153 10.37 -12.02 -11.41
N VAL A 154 9.70 -13.13 -11.76
CA VAL A 154 10.10 -13.95 -12.92
C VAL A 154 9.60 -13.37 -14.24
N SER A 155 8.63 -12.45 -14.18
CA SER A 155 8.13 -11.68 -15.30
C SER A 155 7.62 -10.33 -14.80
N MET A 156 7.70 -9.30 -15.65
CA MET A 156 7.12 -7.99 -15.36
C MET A 156 5.58 -8.01 -15.32
N THR A 157 4.94 -9.05 -15.86
CA THR A 157 3.49 -9.26 -15.75
C THR A 157 3.03 -9.46 -14.30
N GLU A 158 3.90 -9.97 -13.42
CA GLU A 158 3.63 -10.07 -11.98
C GLU A 158 3.51 -8.69 -11.29
N LEU A 159 3.92 -7.63 -11.99
CA LEU A 159 3.80 -6.24 -11.57
C LEU A 159 2.76 -5.47 -12.39
N GLY A 160 1.93 -6.18 -13.17
CA GLY A 160 0.90 -5.60 -14.03
C GLY A 160 1.41 -5.02 -15.35
N CYS A 161 2.67 -5.27 -15.76
CA CYS A 161 3.16 -4.84 -17.07
C CYS A 161 2.69 -5.77 -18.20
N ALA A 162 2.77 -5.30 -19.44
CA ALA A 162 2.47 -6.11 -20.62
C ALA A 162 3.49 -7.26 -20.79
N GLU A 163 3.07 -8.36 -21.42
CA GLU A 163 3.95 -9.47 -21.78
C GLU A 163 5.10 -8.98 -22.68
N GLY A 164 6.31 -9.51 -22.46
CA GLY A 164 7.51 -9.10 -23.18
C GLY A 164 8.16 -7.79 -22.69
N THR A 165 7.62 -7.16 -21.64
CA THR A 165 8.26 -6.00 -21.01
C THR A 165 9.62 -6.40 -20.42
N ALA A 166 10.67 -5.61 -20.71
CA ALA A 166 12.02 -5.87 -20.23
C ALA A 166 12.08 -5.87 -18.69
N HIS A 167 12.87 -6.79 -18.13
CA HIS A 167 13.11 -6.90 -16.69
C HIS A 167 13.80 -5.66 -16.10
N PHE A 168 13.82 -5.59 -14.76
CA PHE A 168 14.48 -4.53 -14.02
C PHE A 168 15.90 -4.24 -14.50
N VAL A 169 16.21 -2.95 -14.54
CA VAL A 169 17.57 -2.46 -14.68
C VAL A 169 18.04 -2.05 -13.28
N GLN A 170 19.22 -2.52 -12.86
CA GLN A 170 19.96 -2.05 -11.67
C GLN A 170 19.20 -2.08 -10.32
N GLY A 171 19.38 -3.15 -9.53
CA GLY A 171 19.14 -3.17 -8.08
C GLY A 171 17.68 -3.09 -7.62
N CYS A 172 16.76 -2.67 -8.49
CA CYS A 172 15.32 -2.57 -8.23
C CYS A 172 14.73 -3.92 -7.83
N GLU A 173 15.26 -5.02 -8.38
CA GLU A 173 14.83 -6.39 -8.10
C GLU A 173 14.95 -6.74 -6.60
N LYS A 174 15.86 -6.10 -5.86
CA LYS A 174 16.04 -6.34 -4.42
C LYS A 174 14.93 -5.75 -3.55
N ILE A 175 14.25 -4.72 -4.05
CA ILE A 175 13.08 -4.13 -3.39
C ILE A 175 11.87 -4.98 -3.73
N PHE A 176 11.68 -5.26 -5.01
CA PHE A 176 10.59 -6.10 -5.46
C PHE A 176 10.68 -7.52 -4.92
N SER A 177 11.86 -8.02 -4.54
CA SER A 177 11.97 -9.32 -3.89
C SER A 177 11.38 -9.42 -2.49
N LYS A 178 11.01 -8.30 -1.88
CA LYS A 178 10.51 -8.22 -0.50
C LYS A 178 9.02 -7.91 -0.39
N VAL A 179 8.37 -7.50 -1.48
CA VAL A 179 6.93 -7.27 -1.53
C VAL A 179 6.23 -8.47 -2.14
N ALA A 180 4.92 -8.57 -1.97
CA ALA A 180 4.11 -9.57 -2.66
C ALA A 180 2.77 -8.96 -3.13
N PHE A 181 2.12 -9.59 -4.10
CA PHE A 181 0.79 -9.22 -4.56
C PHE A 181 -0.15 -10.42 -4.46
N ILE A 182 -1.27 -10.24 -3.77
CA ILE A 182 -2.37 -11.21 -3.67
C ILE A 182 -3.65 -10.60 -4.22
N SER A 183 -4.67 -11.43 -4.45
CA SER A 183 -6.02 -10.97 -4.77
C SER A 183 -7.03 -11.28 -3.68
N ASP A 184 -7.98 -10.36 -3.50
CA ASP A 184 -9.23 -10.65 -2.82
C ASP A 184 -10.13 -11.60 -3.68
N PRO A 185 -11.28 -12.06 -3.16
CA PRO A 185 -12.15 -12.96 -3.91
C PRO A 185 -12.70 -12.41 -5.23
N ASP A 186 -12.70 -11.09 -5.40
CA ASP A 186 -13.21 -10.39 -6.59
C ASP A 186 -12.07 -10.01 -7.56
N GLY A 187 -10.83 -10.38 -7.25
CA GLY A 187 -9.65 -10.15 -8.10
C GLY A 187 -9.01 -8.77 -7.94
N ASN A 188 -9.35 -8.01 -6.90
CA ASN A 188 -8.69 -6.75 -6.59
C ASN A 188 -7.29 -7.04 -6.04
N TRP A 189 -6.27 -6.37 -6.61
CA TRP A 189 -4.89 -6.58 -6.20
C TRP A 189 -4.59 -5.87 -4.87
N ILE A 190 -3.83 -6.55 -4.02
CA ILE A 190 -3.39 -6.07 -2.72
C ILE A 190 -1.87 -6.28 -2.63
N GLU A 191 -1.13 -5.19 -2.54
CA GLU A 191 0.32 -5.20 -2.29
C GLU A 191 0.59 -5.42 -0.81
N LEU A 192 1.42 -6.40 -0.48
CA LEU A 192 1.94 -6.67 0.85
C LEU A 192 3.33 -6.05 0.98
N VAL A 193 3.44 -5.01 1.81
CA VAL A 193 4.66 -4.23 1.98
C VAL A 193 5.24 -4.48 3.38
N PRO A 194 6.50 -4.92 3.54
CA PRO A 194 7.10 -5.03 4.85
C PRO A 194 7.36 -3.65 5.45
N LYS A 195 7.25 -3.50 6.79
CA LYS A 195 7.56 -2.23 7.50
C LYS A 195 8.93 -1.63 7.16
N LYS A 196 9.90 -2.47 6.77
CA LYS A 196 11.26 -2.04 6.41
C LYS A 196 11.64 -2.56 5.02
N LEU A 197 11.35 -1.74 4.00
CA LEU A 197 11.63 -2.10 2.62
C LEU A 197 13.11 -1.90 2.23
N VAL A 198 13.76 -0.87 2.79
CA VAL A 198 15.14 -0.46 2.47
C VAL A 198 16.02 -0.58 3.72
N SER A 199 17.15 -1.29 3.62
CA SER A 199 18.22 -1.16 4.60
C SER A 199 18.91 0.18 4.37
N THR A 200 18.95 1.04 5.39
CA THR A 200 19.71 2.31 5.42
C THR A 200 21.11 2.10 4.85
N GLY A 201 21.33 2.53 3.60
CA GLY A 201 22.58 2.28 2.89
C GLY A 201 22.70 2.92 1.51
N CYS A 202 21.58 3.28 0.86
CA CYS A 202 21.62 4.06 -0.37
C CYS A 202 21.73 5.55 -0.01
N ARG A 203 22.96 6.08 0.03
CA ARG A 203 23.19 7.53 0.16
C ARG A 203 22.66 8.20 -1.12
N SER A 204 21.75 9.15 -0.97
CA SER A 204 21.45 10.11 -2.03
C SER A 204 22.74 10.85 -2.38
N THR A 205 23.24 10.68 -3.60
CA THR A 205 24.31 11.53 -4.14
C THR A 205 23.70 12.90 -4.40
N GLY A 206 23.72 13.76 -3.39
CA GLY A 206 23.62 15.20 -3.59
C GLY A 206 24.99 15.69 -4.05
N GLU A 207 25.15 15.97 -5.34
CA GLU A 207 26.30 16.71 -5.84
C GLU A 207 26.20 18.16 -5.36
N GLY A 208 27.26 18.62 -4.68
CA GLY A 208 27.44 20.01 -4.31
C GLY A 208 28.23 20.18 -3.02
N GLY A 209 29.57 20.25 -3.12
CA GLY A 209 30.39 20.84 -2.06
C GLY A 209 31.64 20.05 -1.65
N SER A 210 32.76 20.39 -2.31
CA SER A 210 34.13 20.42 -1.80
C SER A 210 34.40 19.90 -0.37
N GLY A 211 35.15 18.79 -0.29
CA GLY A 211 36.27 18.57 0.63
C GLY A 211 35.98 18.43 2.14
N CYS A 212 36.27 17.25 2.69
CA CYS A 212 37.02 17.18 3.95
C CYS A 212 37.76 15.84 4.11
N MET A 213 39.07 15.93 4.26
CA MET A 213 39.95 14.86 4.70
C MET A 213 39.63 14.45 6.14
N GLY A 214 39.68 13.14 6.40
CA GLY A 214 40.11 12.58 7.68
C GLY A 214 39.09 12.60 8.82
N CYS A 215 38.61 11.42 9.20
CA CYS A 215 38.56 11.11 10.63
C CYS A 215 38.67 9.60 10.84
N THR A 216 39.85 9.23 11.32
CA THR A 216 40.27 7.92 11.80
C THR A 216 39.39 7.47 12.97
N ARG A 217 39.19 6.15 13.07
CA ARG A 217 38.64 5.44 14.23
C ARG A 217 39.09 6.06 15.56
N GLN A 218 38.16 6.27 16.49
CA GLN A 218 38.45 6.08 17.90
C GLN A 218 37.27 5.43 18.62
N LEU A 219 37.60 4.26 19.17
CA LEU A 219 36.77 3.39 19.99
C LEU A 219 36.57 4.00 21.38
N LEU A 220 35.32 3.96 21.83
CA LEU A 220 34.87 3.64 23.19
C LEU A 220 35.86 3.88 24.35
N GLN A 221 35.56 4.88 25.18
CA GLN A 221 35.89 4.85 26.61
C GLN A 221 34.61 5.06 27.41
N ARG A 222 34.29 4.08 28.28
CA ARG A 222 33.28 4.17 29.33
C ARG A 222 33.91 4.83 30.56
N PRO A 223 33.18 5.63 31.36
CA PRO A 223 33.68 6.04 32.66
C PRO A 223 33.37 4.97 33.71
N GLU A 224 34.39 4.63 34.51
CA GLU A 224 34.24 3.92 35.79
C GLU A 224 33.69 4.89 36.84
N MET A 225 32.78 4.38 37.66
CA MET A 225 32.26 5.07 38.84
C MET A 225 33.19 4.81 40.02
N SER A 226 33.58 5.89 40.72
CA SER A 226 33.97 5.88 42.13
C SER A 226 33.06 6.82 42.89
#